data_AF-A0AAJ2EYD0-F1
#
_entry.id   AF-A0AAJ2EYD0-F1
#
_cell.length_a   1.000
_cell.length_b   1.000
_cell.length_c   1.000
_cell.angle_alpha   90.00
_cell.angle_beta   90.00
_cell.angle_gamma   90.00
#
_symmetry.space_group_name_H-M   'P 1'
#
loop_
_entity.id
_entity.type
_entity.pdbx_description
1 polymer ?
#
loop_
_entity_poly.entity_id
_entity_poly.type
_entity_poly.pdbx_seq_one_letter_code
_entity_poly.pdbx_strand_id
1 'polypeptide(L)'
;MQDRINRHDPFITGLKERLPEELRESFTEEQLEALKLAFGTRSWGKHSIDLRGTLKFWHRRYYFVLLAGRNYRHLSRLEQELSLLGKAIMLAMILLACGLVGLVLLYLLKSALGIDILPDYHVGLWDWFKGLFE
;
A
#
# COMPACT_ATOMS: atom_id res chain seq x y z
N MET A 1 -32.65 -3.65 20.32
CA MET A 1 -32.81 -4.28 18.99
C MET A 1 -32.28 -5.70 19.15
N GLN A 2 -33.18 -6.66 19.40
CA GLN A 2 -32.81 -8.07 19.65
C GLN A 2 -32.40 -8.68 18.30
N ASP A 3 -31.11 -8.76 18.04
CA ASP A 3 -30.60 -9.44 16.86
C ASP A 3 -30.75 -10.94 17.13
N ARG A 4 -31.80 -11.57 16.58
CA ARG A 4 -32.01 -13.01 16.75
C ARG A 4 -30.76 -13.72 16.24
N ILE A 5 -30.12 -14.53 17.09
CA ILE A 5 -28.95 -15.32 16.72
C ILE A 5 -29.29 -16.13 15.47
N ASN A 6 -28.63 -15.79 14.37
CA ASN A 6 -28.64 -16.60 13.17
C ASN A 6 -27.75 -17.81 13.47
N ARG A 7 -28.28 -19.04 13.34
CA ARG A 7 -27.55 -20.29 13.59
C ARG A 7 -26.25 -20.45 12.76
N HIS A 8 -26.03 -19.57 11.79
CA HIS A 8 -24.86 -19.49 10.92
C HIS A 8 -23.92 -18.34 11.27
N ASP A 9 -23.92 -17.83 12.50
CA ASP A 9 -22.98 -16.81 12.92
C ASP A 9 -21.53 -17.35 12.87
N PRO A 10 -20.63 -16.77 12.04
CA PRO A 10 -19.25 -17.24 11.91
C PRO A 10 -18.46 -17.26 13.22
N PHE A 11 -18.78 -16.38 14.17
CA PHE A 11 -18.16 -16.36 15.49
C PHE A 11 -18.56 -17.62 16.28
N ILE A 12 -19.84 -17.99 16.25
CA ILE A 12 -20.37 -19.15 16.96
C ILE A 12 -19.84 -20.45 16.36
N THR A 13 -19.84 -20.56 15.02
CA THR A 13 -19.25 -21.71 14.33
C THR A 13 -17.77 -21.87 14.67
N GLY A 14 -16.98 -20.79 14.58
CA GLY A 14 -15.56 -20.82 14.89
C GLY A 14 -15.26 -21.10 16.37
N LEU A 15 -16.12 -20.67 17.30
CA LEU A 15 -16.01 -21.00 18.72
C LEU A 15 -16.22 -22.50 18.94
N LYS A 16 -17.30 -23.06 18.39
CA LYS A 16 -17.65 -24.49 18.53
C LYS A 16 -16.60 -25.42 17.93
N GLU A 17 -16.01 -25.08 16.78
CA GLU A 17 -14.95 -25.90 16.16
C GLU A 17 -13.69 -26.05 17.04
N ARG A 18 -13.41 -25.07 17.90
CA ARG A 18 -12.25 -25.08 18.80
C ARG A 18 -12.50 -25.84 20.11
N LEU A 19 -13.74 -26.21 20.38
CA LEU A 19 -14.12 -26.93 21.59
C LEU A 19 -14.03 -28.45 21.38
N PRO A 20 -13.72 -29.21 22.45
CA PRO A 20 -13.93 -30.66 22.48
C PRO A 20 -15.36 -31.01 22.07
N GLU A 21 -15.54 -32.16 21.40
CA GLU A 21 -16.82 -32.55 20.79
C GLU A 21 -17.97 -32.57 21.80
N GLU A 22 -17.71 -33.04 23.02
CA GLU A 22 -18.66 -33.06 24.14
C GLU A 22 -19.17 -31.69 24.61
N LEU A 23 -18.44 -30.60 24.32
CA LEU A 23 -18.77 -29.24 24.77
C LEU A 23 -19.35 -28.35 23.67
N ARG A 24 -19.47 -28.85 22.42
CA ARG A 24 -19.91 -28.02 21.28
C ARG A 24 -21.35 -27.54 21.42
N GLU A 25 -22.19 -28.34 22.07
CA GLU A 25 -23.61 -28.07 22.29
C GLU A 25 -23.95 -27.78 23.75
N SER A 26 -22.94 -27.56 24.61
CA SER A 26 -23.16 -27.29 26.04
C SER A 26 -23.54 -25.84 26.36
N PHE A 27 -23.42 -24.93 25.38
CA PHE A 27 -23.68 -23.51 25.57
C PHE A 27 -25.14 -23.17 25.26
N THR A 28 -25.76 -22.37 26.12
CA THR A 28 -27.09 -21.80 25.86
C THR A 28 -26.99 -20.59 24.92
N GLU A 29 -28.09 -20.25 24.24
CA GLU A 29 -28.13 -19.08 23.35
C GLU A 29 -27.77 -17.77 24.08
N GLU A 30 -28.22 -17.61 25.33
CA GLU A 30 -27.89 -16.45 26.18
C GLU A 30 -26.39 -16.38 26.51
N GLN A 31 -25.76 -17.54 26.77
CA GLN A 31 -24.31 -17.62 26.99
C GLN A 31 -23.55 -17.28 25.71
N LEU A 32 -24.02 -17.77 24.57
CA LEU A 32 -23.44 -17.47 23.26
C LEU A 32 -23.55 -15.98 22.91
N GLU A 33 -24.69 -15.34 23.22
CA GLU A 33 -24.88 -13.90 23.05
C GLU A 33 -23.95 -13.09 23.95
N ALA A 34 -23.87 -13.46 25.23
CA ALA A 34 -22.98 -12.80 26.19
C ALA A 34 -21.50 -12.95 25.79
N LEU A 35 -21.09 -14.13 25.31
CA LEU A 35 -19.74 -14.35 24.79
C LEU A 35 -19.50 -13.52 23.54
N LYS A 36 -20.45 -13.46 22.60
CA LYS A 36 -20.34 -12.64 21.39
C LYS A 36 -20.23 -11.14 21.72
N LEU A 37 -20.94 -10.67 22.74
CA LEU A 37 -20.86 -9.30 23.23
C LEU A 37 -19.53 -9.01 23.94
N ALA A 38 -19.07 -9.94 24.81
CA ALA A 38 -17.84 -9.80 25.58
C ALA A 38 -16.57 -9.89 24.71
N PHE A 39 -16.54 -10.79 23.73
CA PHE A 39 -15.48 -10.91 22.74
C PHE A 39 -15.67 -9.96 21.55
N GLY A 40 -16.82 -9.29 21.52
CA GLY A 40 -17.16 -8.06 20.81
C GLY A 40 -16.49 -7.92 19.46
N THR A 41 -17.12 -8.44 18.39
CA THR A 41 -17.02 -8.01 16.97
C THR A 41 -15.65 -7.57 16.42
N ARG A 42 -14.54 -7.89 17.08
CA ARG A 42 -13.22 -7.91 16.49
C ARG A 42 -13.22 -9.18 15.68
N SER A 43 -13.78 -9.10 14.47
CA SER A 43 -13.20 -9.86 13.37
C SER A 43 -11.70 -9.58 13.51
N TRP A 44 -10.94 -10.57 14.00
CA TRP A 44 -9.50 -10.54 13.94
C TRP A 44 -9.22 -10.24 12.48
N GLY A 45 -8.83 -8.99 12.21
CA GLY A 45 -8.75 -8.50 10.84
C GLY A 45 -7.87 -9.50 10.13
N LYS A 46 -8.41 -10.17 9.11
CA LYS A 46 -7.57 -10.88 8.14
C LYS A 46 -6.62 -9.81 7.61
N HIS A 47 -5.45 -9.71 8.22
CA HIS A 47 -4.36 -8.94 7.64
C HIS A 47 -4.10 -9.64 6.32
N SER A 48 -4.21 -8.90 5.20
CA SER A 48 -4.05 -9.47 3.86
C SER A 48 -2.70 -10.15 3.72
N ILE A 49 -1.73 -9.73 4.54
CA ILE A 49 -0.40 -10.31 4.63
C ILE A 49 -0.06 -10.47 6.13
N ASP A 50 0.08 -11.72 6.57
CA ASP A 50 0.67 -12.09 7.87
C ASP A 50 1.86 -13.02 7.60
N LEU A 51 3.06 -12.44 7.55
CA LEU A 51 4.30 -13.19 7.38
C LEU A 51 5.02 -13.25 8.73
N ARG A 52 5.17 -14.47 9.23
CA ARG A 52 5.90 -14.76 10.45
C ARG A 52 7.07 -15.64 10.11
N GLY A 53 8.24 -15.26 10.58
CA GLY A 53 9.45 -16.01 10.28
C GLY A 53 10.44 -15.94 11.43
N THR A 54 11.33 -16.91 11.46
CA THR A 54 12.48 -16.90 12.35
C THR A 54 13.73 -17.01 11.49
N LEU A 55 14.59 -16.00 11.56
CA LEU A 55 15.88 -15.99 10.89
C LEU A 55 16.92 -16.39 11.92
N LYS A 56 17.74 -17.40 11.59
CA LYS A 56 18.90 -17.74 12.42
C LYS A 56 20.10 -17.00 11.87
N PHE A 57 20.59 -16.02 12.63
CA PHE A 57 21.79 -15.28 12.29
C PHE A 57 22.87 -15.61 13.33
N TRP A 58 23.95 -16.24 12.86
CA TRP A 58 25.05 -16.72 13.70
C TRP A 58 24.57 -17.70 14.79
N HIS A 59 24.66 -17.32 16.07
CA HIS A 59 24.24 -18.13 17.22
C HIS A 59 22.87 -17.73 17.77
N ARG A 60 22.20 -16.73 17.18
CA ARG A 60 20.94 -16.18 17.69
C ARG A 60 19.81 -16.38 16.69
N ARG A 61 18.60 -16.59 17.22
CA ARG A 61 17.37 -16.70 16.44
C ARG A 61 16.59 -15.41 16.63
N TYR A 62 16.28 -14.75 15.51
CA TYR A 62 15.50 -13.52 15.47
C TYR A 62 14.14 -13.85 14.92
N TYR A 63 13.11 -13.62 15.73
CA TYR A 63 11.73 -13.74 15.30
C TYR A 63 11.27 -12.40 14.72
N PHE A 64 10.59 -12.46 13.57
CA PHE A 64 10.02 -11.27 12.94
C PHE A 64 8.58 -11.54 12.54
N VAL A 65 7.77 -10.49 12.60
CA VAL A 65 6.37 -10.49 12.19
C VAL A 65 6.16 -9.30 11.29
N LEU A 66 5.74 -9.57 10.05
CA LEU A 66 5.37 -8.56 9.09
C LEU A 66 3.87 -8.68 8.84
N LEU A 67 3.13 -7.73 9.40
CA LEU A 67 1.70 -7.56 9.19
C LEU A 67 1.50 -6.41 8.22
N ALA A 68 0.90 -6.70 7.07
CA ALA A 68 0.49 -5.67 6.13
C ALA A 68 -0.97 -5.89 5.72
N GLY A 69 -1.70 -4.79 5.57
CA GLY A 69 -3.12 -4.82 5.26
C GLY A 69 -3.66 -3.42 5.08
N ARG A 70 -4.85 -3.33 4.47
CA ARG A 70 -5.50 -2.04 4.25
C ARG A 70 -5.84 -1.40 5.59
N ASN A 71 -5.22 -0.26 5.88
CA ASN A 71 -5.52 0.49 7.09
C ASN A 71 -6.86 1.23 6.88
N TYR A 72 -7.90 0.82 7.60
CA TYR A 72 -9.22 1.47 7.59
C TYR A 72 -9.35 2.58 8.63
N ARG A 73 -8.31 2.81 9.44
CA ARG A 73 -8.30 3.93 10.40
C ARG A 73 -8.09 5.23 9.65
N HIS A 74 -8.65 6.31 10.19
CA HIS A 74 -8.28 7.65 9.75
C HIS A 74 -6.76 7.82 9.91
N LEU A 75 -6.10 8.21 8.82
CA LEU A 75 -4.67 8.51 8.79
C LEU A 75 -4.34 9.48 9.94
N SER A 76 -3.28 9.18 10.68
CA SER A 76 -2.76 10.12 11.68
C SER A 76 -2.31 11.41 10.98
N ARG A 77 -2.27 12.53 11.72
CA ARG A 77 -1.86 13.83 11.17
C ARG A 77 -0.50 13.76 10.47
N LEU A 78 0.46 13.04 11.07
CA LEU A 78 1.78 12.81 10.49
C LEU A 78 1.72 12.00 9.19
N GLU A 79 0.91 10.94 9.11
CA GLU A 79 0.76 10.17 7.88
C GLU A 79 0.10 10.98 6.76
N GLN A 80 -0.85 11.87 7.10
CA GLN A 80 -1.46 12.79 6.12
C GLN A 80 -0.45 13.79 5.59
N GLU A 81 0.35 14.40 6.47
CA GLU A 81 1.41 15.34 6.09
C GLU A 81 2.48 14.69 5.22
N LEU A 82 2.94 13.49 5.59
CA LEU A 82 3.90 12.72 4.78
C LEU A 82 3.31 12.31 3.42
N SER A 83 2.03 11.94 3.37
CA SER A 83 1.34 11.64 2.12
C SER A 83 1.25 12.87 1.21
N LEU A 84 0.96 14.04 1.78
CA LEU A 84 0.88 15.30 1.06
C LEU A 84 2.25 15.73 0.53
N LEU A 85 3.29 15.62 1.35
CA LEU A 85 4.68 15.86 0.95
C LEU A 85 5.10 14.94 -0.19
N GLY A 86 4.83 13.63 -0.08
CA GLY A 86 5.14 12.66 -1.12
C GLY A 86 4.44 12.98 -2.44
N LYS A 87 3.15 13.37 -2.40
CA LYS A 87 2.41 13.81 -3.58
C LYS A 87 3.01 15.08 -4.20
N ALA A 88 3.40 16.05 -3.38
CA ALA A 88 4.03 17.28 -3.85
C ALA A 88 5.37 17.00 -4.55
N ILE A 89 6.22 16.15 -3.96
CA ILE A 89 7.49 15.74 -4.56
C ILE A 89 7.25 15.02 -5.89
N MET A 90 6.31 14.07 -5.94
CA MET A 90 5.98 13.35 -7.17
C MET A 90 5.53 14.30 -8.27
N LEU A 91 4.64 15.25 -7.96
CA LEU A 91 4.16 16.24 -8.91
C LEU A 91 5.30 17.16 -9.38
N ALA A 92 6.17 17.60 -8.48
CA ALA A 92 7.34 18.40 -8.82
C ALA A 92 8.30 17.66 -9.77
N MET A 93 8.56 16.37 -9.52
CA MET A 93 9.39 15.55 -10.42
C MET A 93 8.77 15.39 -11.80
N ILE A 94 7.45 15.18 -11.89
CA ILE A 94 6.74 15.09 -13.18
C ILE A 94 6.85 16.41 -13.93
N LEU A 95 6.58 17.54 -13.26
CA LEU A 95 6.66 18.86 -13.89
C LEU A 95 8.08 19.18 -14.36
N LEU A 96 9.09 18.84 -13.57
CA LEU A 96 10.49 19.01 -13.94
C LEU A 96 10.87 18.15 -15.15
N ALA A 97 10.46 16.88 -15.17
CA ALA A 97 10.69 16.00 -16.30
C ALA A 97 9.99 16.53 -17.58
N CYS A 98 8.73 16.94 -17.48
CA CYS A 98 8.01 17.56 -18.60
C CYS A 98 8.67 18.85 -19.08
N GLY A 99 9.14 19.69 -18.15
CA GLY A 99 9.86 20.92 -18.48
C GLY A 99 11.16 20.65 -19.23
N LEU A 100 11.96 19.67 -18.77
CA LEU A 100 13.19 19.25 -19.44
C LEU A 100 12.91 18.70 -20.84
N VAL A 101 11.90 17.84 -20.99
CA VAL A 101 11.48 17.32 -22.31
C VAL A 101 11.04 18.46 -23.22
N GLY A 102 10.25 19.42 -22.70
CA GLY A 102 9.84 20.60 -23.44
C GLY A 102 11.03 21.43 -23.92
N LEU A 103 12.02 21.66 -23.06
CA LEU A 103 13.25 22.37 -23.44
C LEU A 103 14.04 21.64 -24.51
N VAL A 104 14.14 20.31 -24.43
CA VAL A 104 14.80 19.49 -25.46
C VAL A 104 14.06 19.61 -26.79
N LEU A 105 12.72 19.52 -26.79
CA LEU A 105 11.92 19.67 -28.01
C LEU A 105 12.06 21.06 -28.63
N LEU A 106 12.01 22.12 -27.81
CA LEU A 106 12.23 23.48 -28.27
C LEU A 106 13.64 23.67 -28.85
N TYR A 107 14.66 23.05 -28.23
CA TYR A 107 16.03 23.07 -28.75
C TYR A 107 16.15 22.37 -30.11
N LEU A 108 15.51 21.20 -30.28
CA LEU A 108 15.50 20.47 -31.54
C LEU A 108 14.75 21.26 -32.62
N LEU A 109 13.61 21.87 -32.29
CA LEU A 109 12.86 22.73 -33.22
C LEU A 109 13.67 23.95 -33.65
N LYS A 110 14.31 24.65 -32.70
CA LYS A 110 15.26 25.75 -32.98
C LYS A 110 16.35 25.29 -33.94
N SER A 111 16.93 24.12 -33.68
CA SER A 111 18.05 23.58 -34.47
C SER A 111 17.61 23.18 -35.88
N ALA A 112 16.41 22.62 -36.04
CA ALA A 112 15.81 22.30 -37.33
C ALA A 112 15.50 23.56 -38.17
N LEU A 113 15.12 24.67 -37.52
CA LEU A 113 14.86 25.95 -38.18
C LEU A 113 16.14 26.72 -38.57
N GLY A 114 17.33 26.23 -38.20
CA GLY A 114 18.61 26.86 -38.52
C GLY A 114 18.85 28.21 -37.84
N ILE A 115 18.12 28.52 -36.76
CA ILE A 115 18.26 29.78 -36.02
C ILE A 115 19.45 29.66 -35.08
N ASP A 116 20.51 30.44 -35.27
CA ASP A 116 21.66 30.48 -34.37
C ASP A 116 21.53 31.59 -33.32
N ILE A 117 21.23 31.16 -32.09
CA ILE A 117 21.12 32.03 -30.90
C ILE A 117 22.46 32.08 -30.13
N LEU A 118 23.31 31.06 -30.29
CA LEU A 118 24.64 30.96 -29.70
C LEU A 118 25.63 30.52 -30.80
N PRO A 119 26.34 31.47 -31.44
CA PRO A 119 27.20 31.20 -32.59
C PRO A 119 28.35 30.22 -32.31
N ASP A 120 28.81 30.15 -31.06
CA ASP A 120 30.01 29.38 -30.67
C ASP A 120 29.69 28.16 -29.76
N TYR A 121 28.41 27.83 -29.55
CA TYR A 121 28.03 26.73 -28.65
C TYR A 121 26.84 25.91 -29.17
N HIS A 122 27.14 24.67 -29.56
CA HIS A 122 26.16 23.66 -29.94
C HIS A 122 26.21 22.48 -28.96
N VAL A 123 25.05 22.08 -28.44
CA VAL A 123 24.91 21.00 -27.45
C VAL A 123 25.06 19.60 -28.09
N GLY A 124 24.99 19.48 -29.43
CA GLY A 124 25.15 18.22 -30.15
C GLY A 124 23.93 17.28 -30.16
N LEU A 125 22.84 17.66 -29.46
CA LEU A 125 21.60 16.86 -29.41
C LEU A 125 20.92 16.69 -30.79
N TRP A 126 21.05 17.67 -31.68
CA TRP A 126 20.49 17.62 -33.03
C TRP A 126 21.20 16.60 -33.92
N ASP A 127 22.54 16.52 -33.83
CA ASP A 127 23.32 15.55 -34.60
C ASP A 127 23.08 14.12 -34.11
N TRP A 128 22.99 13.93 -32.78
CA TRP A 128 22.54 12.67 -32.19
C TRP A 128 21.13 12.28 -32.65
N PHE A 129 20.20 13.23 -32.70
CA PHE A 129 18.82 12.99 -33.15
C PHE A 129 18.78 12.57 -34.62
N LYS A 130 19.50 13.26 -35.51
CA LYS A 130 19.58 12.87 -36.93
C LYS A 130 20.15 11.46 -37.12
N GLY A 131 21.19 11.10 -36.35
CA GLY A 131 21.79 9.76 -36.38
C GLY A 131 20.89 8.62 -35.88
N LEU A 132 19.71 8.91 -35.31
CA LEU A 132 18.70 7.88 -34.99
C LEU A 132 17.87 7.45 -36.21
N PHE A 133 17.88 8.23 -37.30
CA PHE A 133 17.10 7.98 -38.51
C PHE A 133 17.94 7.55 -39.73
N GLU A 134 19.26 7.44 -39.56
CA GLU A 134 20.19 6.79 -40.50
C GLU A 134 20.38 5.31 -40.14
#